data_AF-A0A832QYV9-F1
#
_entry.id   AF-A0A832QYV9-F1
#
_cell.length_a   1.000
_cell.length_b   1.000
_cell.length_c   1.000
_cell.angle_alpha   90.00
_cell.angle_beta   90.00
_cell.angle_gamma   90.00
#
_symmetry.space_group_name_H-M   'P 1'
#
loop_
_entity.id
_entity.type
_entity.pdbx_description
1 polymer ?
#
loop_
_entity_poly.entity_id
_entity_poly.type
_entity_poly.pdbx_seq_one_letter_code
_entity_poly.pdbx_strand_id
1 'polypeptide(L)'
;MSVDPTFAACASTRNCSSNHECTVFEYCKKDECTAETGVCTLVPKEECEANSKLACGCDGVFYPSACVAAKCRTNIHTTNYACQGSGLCERFTECSDTEFCQTGTVGCAAKGQCKERPRSCEVALYNVCGCDNRLYSNYCEAAKAGAVVKNEGLCPALP
;
A
#
# COMPACT_ATOMS: atom_id res chain seq x y z
N MET A 1 -25.53 11.25 -23.04
CA MET A 1 -24.59 11.08 -21.91
C MET A 1 -23.32 11.81 -22.28
N SER A 2 -23.06 12.95 -21.66
CA SER A 2 -21.92 13.81 -22.00
C SER A 2 -20.68 13.27 -21.29
N VAL A 3 -19.74 12.70 -22.04
CA VAL A 3 -18.40 12.39 -21.53
C VAL A 3 -17.52 13.61 -21.83
N ASP A 4 -17.00 14.23 -20.78
CA ASP A 4 -16.00 15.30 -20.92
C ASP A 4 -14.68 14.66 -21.40
N PRO A 5 -14.25 14.91 -22.65
CA PRO A 5 -13.06 14.30 -23.24
C PRO A 5 -11.76 14.81 -22.62
N THR A 6 -11.82 15.87 -21.79
CA THR A 6 -10.65 16.47 -21.16
C THR A 6 -10.34 15.91 -19.77
N PHE A 7 -11.27 15.12 -19.18
CA PHE A 7 -11.24 14.70 -17.78
C PHE A 7 -11.14 15.87 -16.77
N ALA A 8 -11.28 17.14 -17.19
CA ALA A 8 -11.14 18.30 -16.32
C ALA A 8 -12.23 18.34 -15.23
N ALA A 9 -13.44 17.85 -15.52
CA ALA A 9 -14.49 17.69 -14.51
C ALA A 9 -14.19 16.60 -13.45
N CYS A 10 -13.24 15.69 -13.71
CA CYS A 10 -12.79 14.65 -12.76
C CYS A 10 -11.53 15.06 -11.97
N ALA A 11 -10.94 16.23 -12.22
CA ALA A 11 -9.95 16.82 -11.33
C ALA A 11 -10.68 17.35 -10.09
N SER A 12 -11.11 16.43 -9.25
CA SER A 12 -11.91 16.67 -8.06
C SER A 12 -11.13 17.54 -7.07
N THR A 13 -11.48 18.83 -6.99
CA THR A 13 -11.13 19.71 -5.85
C THR A 13 -11.98 19.41 -4.62
N ARG A 14 -12.58 18.21 -4.54
CA ARG A 14 -13.40 17.78 -3.42
C ARG A 14 -12.49 17.53 -2.23
N ASN A 15 -12.62 18.37 -1.22
CA ASN A 15 -12.00 18.15 0.07
C ASN A 15 -12.56 16.87 0.69
N CYS A 16 -11.73 16.20 1.47
CA CYS A 16 -12.08 14.98 2.20
C CYS A 16 -11.35 14.96 3.54
N SER A 17 -11.90 14.24 4.51
CA SER A 17 -11.21 13.87 5.73
C SER A 17 -10.68 12.42 5.68
N SER A 18 -11.30 11.56 4.86
CA SER A 18 -10.91 10.15 4.70
C SER A 18 -11.22 9.58 3.31
N ASN A 19 -10.69 8.39 3.03
CA ASN A 19 -10.96 7.65 1.79
C ASN A 19 -12.44 7.25 1.59
N HIS A 20 -13.26 7.26 2.64
CA HIS A 20 -14.69 6.95 2.54
C HIS A 20 -15.49 8.04 1.81
N GLU A 21 -14.95 9.27 1.76
CA GLU A 21 -15.57 10.40 1.04
C GLU A 21 -15.11 10.48 -0.42
N CYS A 22 -14.17 9.63 -0.81
CA CYS A 22 -13.64 9.54 -2.16
C CYS A 22 -14.15 8.26 -2.84
N THR A 23 -14.25 8.30 -4.17
CA THR A 23 -14.59 7.09 -4.93
C THR A 23 -13.49 6.04 -4.80
N VAL A 24 -13.77 4.78 -5.17
CA VAL A 24 -12.77 3.69 -5.13
C VAL A 24 -11.58 3.93 -6.08
N PHE A 25 -11.72 4.83 -7.05
CA PHE A 25 -10.65 5.23 -7.99
C PHE A 25 -9.89 6.49 -7.54
N GLU A 26 -10.23 7.04 -6.38
CA GLU A 26 -9.60 8.19 -5.76
C GLU A 26 -9.09 7.82 -4.36
N TYR A 27 -8.11 8.55 -3.85
CA TYR A 27 -7.75 8.50 -2.44
C TYR A 27 -7.74 9.91 -1.86
N CYS A 28 -8.01 10.01 -0.57
CA CYS A 28 -7.95 11.27 0.15
C CYS A 28 -6.47 11.63 0.36
N LYS A 29 -5.90 12.33 -0.61
CA LYS A 29 -4.49 12.73 -0.59
C LYS A 29 -4.31 13.84 0.41
N LYS A 30 -3.47 13.58 1.41
CA LYS A 30 -3.10 14.50 2.48
C LYS A 30 -1.61 14.84 2.37
N ASP A 31 -1.23 16.01 2.86
CA ASP A 31 0.18 16.42 2.87
C ASP A 31 1.01 15.62 3.89
N GLU A 32 0.35 15.13 4.94
CA GLU A 32 0.93 14.26 5.96
C GLU A 32 -0.14 13.34 6.58
N CYS A 33 0.29 12.26 7.22
CA CYS A 33 -0.61 11.28 7.84
C CYS A 33 -1.55 11.87 8.90
N THR A 34 -1.09 12.92 9.59
CA THR A 34 -1.79 13.59 10.69
C THR A 34 -2.73 14.70 10.24
N ALA A 35 -2.70 15.09 8.96
CA ALA A 35 -3.54 16.16 8.47
C ALA A 35 -5.02 15.77 8.61
N GLU A 36 -5.86 16.71 9.04
CA GLU A 36 -7.29 16.47 9.22
C GLU A 36 -8.00 16.35 7.87
N THR A 37 -7.57 17.15 6.90
CA THR A 37 -8.18 17.25 5.57
C THR A 37 -7.18 16.96 4.46
N GLY A 38 -7.71 16.60 3.30
CA GLY A 38 -7.00 16.39 2.06
C GLY A 38 -7.91 16.64 0.86
N VAL A 39 -7.48 16.20 -0.31
CA VAL A 39 -8.25 16.33 -1.55
C VAL A 39 -8.37 14.97 -2.21
N CYS A 40 -9.60 14.58 -2.59
CA CYS A 40 -9.84 13.36 -3.35
C CYS A 40 -9.09 13.43 -4.69
N THR A 41 -8.01 12.66 -4.80
CA THR A 41 -7.13 12.64 -5.96
C THR A 41 -7.22 11.27 -6.63
N LEU A 42 -7.22 11.24 -7.96
CA LEU A 42 -7.21 9.98 -8.70
C LEU A 42 -6.01 9.11 -8.31
N VAL A 43 -6.28 7.83 -8.13
CA VAL A 43 -5.26 6.81 -7.98
C VAL A 43 -4.46 6.73 -9.30
N PRO A 44 -3.11 6.64 -9.26
CA PRO A 44 -2.31 6.51 -10.47
C PRO A 44 -2.74 5.31 -11.32
N LYS A 45 -2.99 5.52 -12.61
CA LYS A 45 -3.30 4.44 -13.56
C LYS A 45 -2.03 3.87 -14.19
N GLU A 46 -1.09 4.75 -14.52
CA GLU A 46 0.18 4.39 -15.14
C GLU A 46 1.03 3.50 -14.24
N GLU A 47 1.92 2.71 -14.85
CA GLU A 47 2.89 1.90 -14.12
C GLU A 47 3.77 2.78 -13.23
N CYS A 48 4.06 2.28 -12.02
CA CYS A 48 4.96 2.97 -11.12
C CYS A 48 6.41 2.71 -11.54
N GLU A 49 7.26 3.73 -11.49
CA GLU A 49 8.67 3.57 -11.87
C GLU A 49 9.38 2.53 -10.97
N ALA A 50 10.00 1.54 -11.61
CA ALA A 50 10.63 0.41 -10.91
C ALA A 50 11.80 0.79 -9.98
N ASN A 51 12.43 1.95 -10.19
CA ASN A 51 13.59 2.43 -9.39
C ASN A 51 13.22 3.53 -8.38
N SER A 52 11.95 3.57 -7.97
CA SER A 52 11.48 4.55 -7.00
C SER A 52 12.00 4.28 -5.59
N LYS A 53 12.05 5.34 -4.76
CA LYS A 53 12.42 5.22 -3.34
C LYS A 53 11.32 4.53 -2.54
N LEU A 54 11.72 3.62 -1.65
CA LEU A 54 10.87 2.99 -0.66
C LEU A 54 10.10 4.03 0.15
N ALA A 55 8.80 3.82 0.34
CA ALA A 55 7.93 4.71 1.09
C ALA A 55 7.33 4.01 2.31
N CYS A 56 7.22 4.74 3.42
CA CYS A 56 6.50 4.30 4.61
C CYS A 56 5.06 4.83 4.57
N GLY A 57 4.08 3.94 4.51
CA GLY A 57 2.66 4.30 4.53
C GLY A 57 2.16 4.68 5.92
N CYS A 58 1.10 5.49 5.98
CA CYS A 58 0.43 5.86 7.23
C CYS A 58 -0.24 4.68 7.96
N ASP A 59 -0.38 3.55 7.26
CA ASP A 59 -0.83 2.26 7.81
C ASP A 59 0.31 1.46 8.48
N GLY A 60 1.51 2.05 8.54
CA GLY A 60 2.68 1.43 9.13
C GLY A 60 3.38 0.41 8.24
N VAL A 61 3.00 0.33 6.96
CA VAL A 61 3.54 -0.65 6.00
C VAL A 61 4.53 -0.01 5.03
N PHE A 62 5.61 -0.72 4.72
CA PHE A 62 6.50 -0.34 3.62
C PHE A 62 5.89 -0.66 2.25
N TYR A 63 5.97 0.32 1.36
CA TYR A 63 5.58 0.23 -0.04
C TYR A 63 6.81 0.42 -0.92
N PRO A 64 6.99 -0.34 -2.02
CA PRO A 64 8.13 -0.19 -2.92
C PRO A 64 8.32 1.24 -3.44
N SER A 65 7.23 2.01 -3.51
CA SER A 65 7.27 3.42 -3.87
C SER A 65 6.08 4.20 -3.32
N ALA A 66 6.20 5.53 -3.31
CA ALA A 66 5.08 6.44 -3.05
C ALA A 66 3.93 6.27 -4.06
N CYS A 67 4.25 5.96 -5.32
CA CYS A 67 3.26 5.65 -6.35
C CYS A 67 2.46 4.38 -6.00
N VAL A 68 3.14 3.32 -5.56
CA VAL A 68 2.49 2.07 -5.14
C VAL A 68 1.64 2.29 -3.88
N ALA A 69 2.11 3.10 -2.92
CA ALA A 69 1.31 3.50 -1.77
C ALA A 69 0.03 4.23 -2.19
N ALA A 70 0.11 5.17 -3.14
CA ALA A 70 -1.06 5.86 -3.68
C ALA A 70 -2.01 4.90 -4.44
N LYS A 71 -1.47 3.89 -5.15
CA LYS A 71 -2.28 2.80 -5.74
C LYS A 71 -3.01 1.97 -4.70
N CYS A 72 -2.43 1.83 -3.52
CA CYS A 72 -3.08 1.23 -2.35
C CYS A 72 -3.95 2.22 -1.56
N ARG A 73 -4.18 3.44 -2.08
CA ARG A 73 -4.95 4.53 -1.45
C ARG A 73 -4.40 4.97 -0.09
N THR A 74 -3.10 4.79 0.11
CA THR A 74 -2.39 5.08 1.36
C THR A 74 -1.53 6.33 1.21
N ASN A 75 -1.70 7.28 2.15
CA ASN A 75 -0.76 8.40 2.30
C ASN A 75 0.57 7.90 2.90
N ILE A 76 1.63 8.68 2.76
CA ILE A 76 2.96 8.29 3.24
C ILE A 76 3.47 9.24 4.33
N HIS A 77 4.29 8.71 5.23
CA HIS A 77 5.11 9.51 6.11
C HIS A 77 6.26 10.15 5.32
N THR A 78 6.73 11.30 5.82
CA THR A 78 7.95 11.96 5.32
C THR A 78 9.23 11.18 5.66
N THR A 79 9.17 10.30 6.65
CA THR A 79 10.29 9.47 7.12
C THR A 79 9.84 8.02 7.28
N ASN A 80 10.81 7.11 7.40
CA ASN A 80 10.53 5.67 7.47
C ASN A 80 10.37 5.14 8.90
N TYR A 81 10.50 5.98 9.94
CA TYR A 81 10.53 5.53 11.34
C TYR A 81 9.26 4.78 11.76
N ALA A 82 8.08 5.24 11.32
CA ALA A 82 6.81 4.60 11.69
C ALA A 82 6.71 3.15 11.20
N CYS A 83 7.36 2.84 10.08
CA CYS A 83 7.35 1.50 9.48
C CYS A 83 8.52 0.64 9.98
N GLN A 84 9.55 1.18 10.63
CA GLN A 84 10.66 0.35 11.12
C GLN A 84 10.19 -0.71 12.11
N GLY A 85 10.78 -1.90 11.97
CA GLY A 85 10.54 -3.06 12.82
C GLY A 85 11.75 -3.38 13.69
N SER A 86 11.69 -4.51 14.37
CA SER A 86 12.79 -5.04 15.18
C SER A 86 13.09 -6.49 14.79
N GLY A 87 14.35 -6.90 14.92
CA GLY A 87 14.80 -8.23 14.48
C GLY A 87 14.87 -8.37 12.95
N LEU A 88 15.86 -9.12 12.46
CA LEU A 88 15.97 -9.45 11.04
C LEU A 88 15.15 -10.70 10.75
N CYS A 89 14.48 -10.72 9.60
CA CYS A 89 13.72 -11.87 9.14
C CYS A 89 13.85 -12.03 7.62
N GLU A 90 13.65 -13.24 7.13
CA GLU A 90 13.55 -13.56 5.70
C GLU A 90 12.28 -14.35 5.38
N ARG A 91 11.59 -14.85 6.40
CA ARG A 91 10.38 -15.68 6.28
C ARG A 91 9.33 -15.25 7.30
N PHE A 92 8.06 -15.44 6.95
CA PHE A 92 6.93 -15.12 7.81
C PHE A 92 6.89 -15.91 9.13
N THR A 93 7.56 -17.07 9.21
CA THR A 93 7.63 -17.91 10.42
C THR A 93 8.66 -17.43 11.46
N GLU A 94 9.46 -16.42 11.14
CA GLU A 94 10.55 -15.94 12.00
C GLU A 94 10.12 -14.83 12.96
N CYS A 95 8.97 -14.22 12.71
CA CYS A 95 8.37 -13.20 13.56
C CYS A 95 7.30 -13.80 14.48
N SER A 96 6.93 -13.08 15.53
CA SER A 96 5.85 -13.52 16.42
C SER A 96 4.49 -13.58 15.69
N ASP A 97 3.51 -14.28 16.29
CA ASP A 97 2.17 -14.45 15.70
C ASP A 97 1.41 -13.12 15.48
N THR A 98 1.81 -12.05 16.19
CA THR A 98 1.26 -10.70 16.08
C THR A 98 2.04 -9.80 15.12
N GLU A 99 3.13 -10.32 14.55
CA GLU A 99 4.03 -9.61 13.66
C GLU A 99 4.06 -10.25 12.27
N PHE A 100 4.64 -9.53 11.33
CA PHE A 100 4.94 -10.01 10.00
C PHE A 100 6.36 -9.64 9.63
N CYS A 101 6.95 -10.41 8.72
CA CYS A 101 8.25 -10.06 8.17
C CYS A 101 8.06 -8.97 7.13
N GLN A 102 8.27 -7.71 7.53
CA GLN A 102 8.07 -6.58 6.64
C GLN A 102 9.30 -6.38 5.77
N THR A 103 9.09 -6.50 4.47
CA THR A 103 10.10 -6.28 3.44
C THR A 103 9.82 -4.96 2.74
N GLY A 104 10.87 -4.23 2.35
CA GLY A 104 10.70 -3.04 1.50
C GLY A 104 10.49 -3.37 0.02
N THR A 105 10.61 -4.65 -0.34
CA THR A 105 10.57 -5.11 -1.72
C THR A 105 9.68 -6.34 -1.81
N VAL A 106 9.27 -6.68 -3.03
CA VAL A 106 8.61 -7.96 -3.31
C VAL A 106 9.63 -9.10 -3.36
N GLY A 107 9.16 -10.32 -3.11
CA GLY A 107 9.94 -11.56 -3.21
C GLY A 107 9.98 -12.36 -1.91
N CYS A 108 9.85 -13.68 -2.01
CA CYS A 108 9.68 -14.57 -0.86
C CYS A 108 10.94 -14.85 -0.03
N ALA A 109 12.09 -14.39 -0.51
CA ALA A 109 13.37 -14.45 0.21
C ALA A 109 13.92 -13.03 0.47
N ALA A 110 13.06 -12.01 0.37
CA ALA A 110 13.47 -10.65 0.68
C ALA A 110 13.73 -10.52 2.18
N LYS A 111 14.87 -9.90 2.53
CA LYS A 111 15.23 -9.64 3.92
C LYS A 111 14.40 -8.46 4.43
N GLY A 112 13.91 -8.58 5.66
CA GLY A 112 13.02 -7.63 6.28
C GLY A 112 13.27 -7.48 7.78
N GLN A 113 12.31 -6.82 8.43
CA GLN A 113 12.26 -6.70 9.88
C GLN A 113 10.91 -7.15 10.43
N CYS A 114 10.88 -7.74 11.62
CA CYS A 114 9.62 -8.07 12.25
C CYS A 114 8.91 -6.79 12.69
N LYS A 115 7.67 -6.64 12.22
CA LYS A 115 6.84 -5.47 12.46
C LYS A 115 5.46 -5.93 12.91
N GLU A 116 4.85 -5.20 13.84
CA GLU A 116 3.47 -5.45 14.24
C GLU A 116 2.52 -5.40 13.03
N ARG A 117 1.58 -6.34 12.97
CA ARG A 117 0.58 -6.39 11.90
C ARG A 117 -0.34 -5.17 11.96
N PRO A 118 -0.63 -4.52 10.81
CA PRO A 118 -1.63 -3.46 10.75
C PRO A 118 -2.99 -3.92 11.27
N ARG A 119 -3.70 -3.05 11.98
CA ARG A 119 -5.05 -3.35 12.49
C ARG A 119 -6.14 -3.09 11.45
N SER A 120 -5.95 -2.06 10.63
CA SER A 120 -6.87 -1.60 9.61
C SER A 120 -6.10 -1.24 8.34
N CYS A 121 -6.73 -1.50 7.19
CA CYS A 121 -6.17 -1.21 5.89
C CYS A 121 -7.23 -0.57 5.02
N GLU A 122 -6.80 0.28 4.12
CA GLU A 122 -7.71 0.95 3.20
C GLU A 122 -8.14 0.00 2.09
N VAL A 123 -9.40 0.11 1.69
CA VAL A 123 -9.92 -0.69 0.57
C VAL A 123 -9.36 -0.12 -0.72
N ALA A 124 -8.52 -0.89 -1.40
CA ALA A 124 -7.91 -0.54 -2.67
C ALA A 124 -8.08 -1.66 -3.71
N LEU A 125 -7.95 -1.31 -4.99
CA LEU A 125 -8.00 -2.23 -6.12
C LEU A 125 -6.58 -2.47 -6.67
N TYR A 126 -5.62 -2.73 -5.78
CA TYR A 126 -4.21 -2.93 -6.14
C TYR A 126 -3.72 -4.28 -5.63
N ASN A 127 -4.17 -5.34 -6.29
CA ASN A 127 -3.93 -6.70 -5.81
C ASN A 127 -2.44 -7.03 -5.73
N VAL A 128 -2.09 -7.86 -4.75
CA VAL A 128 -0.75 -8.46 -4.61
C VAL A 128 -0.88 -9.94 -4.31
N CYS A 129 0.09 -10.73 -4.78
CA CYS A 129 0.20 -12.13 -4.44
C CYS A 129 1.14 -12.32 -3.25
N GLY A 130 0.70 -13.04 -2.23
CA GLY A 130 1.53 -13.46 -1.11
C GLY A 130 2.40 -14.67 -1.43
N CYS A 131 3.46 -14.87 -0.63
CA CYS A 131 4.31 -16.05 -0.70
C CYS A 131 3.63 -17.35 -0.25
N ASP A 132 2.49 -17.22 0.42
CA ASP A 132 1.55 -18.30 0.69
C ASP A 132 0.61 -18.61 -0.49
N ASN A 133 0.84 -17.98 -1.65
CA ASN A 133 0.07 -18.07 -2.88
C ASN A 133 -1.40 -17.63 -2.72
N ARG A 134 -1.68 -16.73 -1.78
CA ARG A 134 -2.99 -16.09 -1.63
C ARG A 134 -2.99 -14.70 -2.26
N LEU A 135 -4.13 -14.31 -2.81
CA LEU A 135 -4.35 -12.98 -3.35
C LEU A 135 -4.83 -12.03 -2.24
N TYR A 136 -4.21 -10.87 -2.14
CA TYR A 136 -4.58 -9.79 -1.24
C TYR A 136 -4.95 -8.55 -2.04
N SER A 137 -5.87 -7.73 -1.53
CA SER A 137 -6.36 -6.53 -2.23
C SER A 137 -5.33 -5.39 -2.27
N ASN A 138 -4.34 -5.42 -1.38
CA ASN A 138 -3.18 -4.51 -1.35
C ASN A 138 -2.07 -5.04 -0.40
N TYR A 139 -0.98 -4.28 -0.32
CA TYR A 139 0.16 -4.56 0.58
C TYR A 139 -0.23 -4.56 2.06
N CYS A 140 -1.09 -3.64 2.52
CA CYS A 140 -1.51 -3.60 3.91
C CYS A 140 -2.30 -4.84 4.31
N GLU A 141 -3.22 -5.31 3.47
CA GLU A 141 -3.99 -6.52 3.74
C GLU A 141 -3.11 -7.78 3.75
N ALA A 142 -2.07 -7.83 2.90
CA ALA A 142 -1.05 -8.88 2.99
C ALA A 142 -0.28 -8.82 4.33
N ALA A 143 0.18 -7.62 4.73
CA ALA A 143 0.87 -7.40 5.99
C ALA A 143 0.00 -7.75 7.21
N LYS A 144 -1.27 -7.36 7.21
CA LYS A 144 -2.27 -7.68 8.23
C LYS A 144 -2.49 -9.18 8.37
N ALA A 145 -2.40 -9.93 7.28
CA ALA A 145 -2.46 -11.38 7.29
C ALA A 145 -1.13 -12.07 7.66
N GLY A 146 -0.05 -11.31 7.84
CA GLY A 146 1.28 -11.88 8.10
C GLY A 146 2.03 -12.35 6.86
N ALA A 147 1.53 -12.05 5.66
CA ALA A 147 2.10 -12.53 4.40
C ALA A 147 3.20 -11.60 3.87
N VAL A 148 4.26 -12.19 3.33
CA VAL A 148 5.27 -11.49 2.53
C VAL A 148 4.77 -11.41 1.09
N VAL A 149 4.88 -10.26 0.45
CA VAL A 149 4.44 -10.08 -0.94
C VAL A 149 5.46 -10.72 -1.88
N LYS A 150 4.97 -11.65 -2.71
CA LYS A 150 5.74 -12.34 -3.75
C LYS A 150 5.89 -11.48 -5.00
N ASN A 151 4.78 -10.93 -5.49
CA ASN A 151 4.70 -10.10 -6.67
C ASN A 151 3.45 -9.20 -6.62
N GLU A 152 3.50 -8.11 -7.38
CA GLU A 152 2.32 -7.28 -7.62
C GLU A 152 1.37 -7.96 -8.62
N GLY A 153 0.08 -7.66 -8.50
CA GLY A 153 -0.97 -8.26 -9.31
C GLY A 153 -1.40 -9.65 -8.84
N LEU A 154 -1.91 -10.44 -9.77
CA LEU A 154 -2.42 -11.79 -9.50
C LEU A 154 -1.29 -12.76 -9.16
N CYS A 155 -1.63 -13.85 -8.46
CA CYS A 155 -0.71 -14.95 -8.30
C CYS A 155 -0.44 -15.63 -9.65
N PRO A 156 0.82 -15.96 -9.97
CA PRO A 156 1.13 -16.75 -11.15
C PRO A 156 0.45 -18.12 -11.03
N ALA A 157 0.05 -18.70 -12.17
CA ALA A 157 -0.46 -20.06 -12.19
C ALA A 157 0.57 -20.99 -11.55
N LEU A 158 0.11 -21.85 -10.64
CA LEU A 158 0.95 -22.93 -10.13
C LEU A 158 1.26 -23.87 -11.31
N PRO A 159 2.53 -24.23 -11.54
CA PRO A 159 2.90 -25.17 -12.59
C PRO A 159 2.31 -26.56 -12.36
#